data_AF-A0A964YN00-F1
#
_entry.id   AF-A0A964YN00-F1
#
_cell.length_a   1.000
_cell.length_b   1.000
_cell.length_c   1.000
_cell.angle_alpha   90.00
_cell.angle_beta   90.00
_cell.angle_gamma   90.00
#
_symmetry.space_group_name_H-M   'P 1'
#
loop_
_entity.id
_entity.type
_entity.pdbx_description
1 polymer ?
#
loop_
_entity_poly.entity_id
_entity_poly.type
_entity_poly.pdbx_seq_one_letter_code
_entity_poly.pdbx_strand_id
1 'polypeptide(L)'
;MKRVVLLALIFWVIPVNSQETTPTPQEAVCIIGSHSIYNEKSLLQMEKIAALLESKNFKVHRFYDPNNEWEAIKKAALNAALFIYRGHGTHLGIDGGFGGIVIDKFISGEKISKELTFNLNPLVIFVSACGGAGSSAGDDHDIGVDEAKTRVLGSALPFLLTGAQGYYANNYGDGAHIFLQQWLEQKNLETCYANSMYSWCTVQAHEPVEDERIASSFKIAVSSSPDNAVRTLTTTTNGISSTQKIVREFSYSIAYLGNPELTFDQTLKKANLVAKH
;
A
#
# COMPACT_ATOMS: atom_id res chain seq x y z
N MET A 1 83.85 -15.46 12.38
CA MET A 1 82.54 -16.07 12.03
C MET A 1 81.43 -15.22 12.61
N LYS A 2 80.44 -14.87 11.77
CA LYS A 2 79.44 -13.82 11.99
C LYS A 2 78.42 -14.21 13.08
N ARG A 3 78.13 -13.31 14.02
CA ARG A 3 77.00 -13.42 14.95
C ARG A 3 75.75 -12.88 14.25
N VAL A 4 74.74 -13.71 14.07
CA VAL A 4 73.41 -13.33 13.57
C VAL A 4 72.57 -12.94 14.79
N VAL A 5 72.11 -11.69 14.84
CA VAL A 5 71.14 -11.22 15.83
C VAL A 5 69.76 -11.39 15.21
N LEU A 6 68.94 -12.26 15.83
CA LEU A 6 67.56 -12.50 15.42
C LEU A 6 66.67 -11.46 16.10
N LEU A 7 66.17 -10.48 15.35
CA LEU A 7 65.12 -9.56 15.82
C LEU A 7 63.77 -10.27 15.70
N ALA A 8 63.12 -10.53 16.84
CA ALA A 8 61.73 -10.96 16.89
C ALA A 8 60.81 -9.72 16.79
N LEU A 9 60.11 -9.58 15.66
CA LEU A 9 59.04 -8.59 15.48
C LEU A 9 57.75 -9.13 16.10
N ILE A 10 57.37 -8.57 17.25
CA ILE A 10 56.07 -8.83 17.89
C ILE A 10 55.04 -7.90 17.23
N PHE A 11 54.21 -8.44 16.35
CA PHE A 11 53.04 -7.74 15.83
C PHE A 11 51.96 -7.73 16.91
N TRP A 12 51.70 -6.56 17.49
CA TRP A 12 50.48 -6.32 18.26
C TRP A 12 49.30 -6.27 17.29
N VAL A 13 48.50 -7.34 17.27
CA VAL A 13 47.19 -7.34 16.61
C VAL A 13 46.27 -6.47 17.47
N ILE A 14 46.07 -5.22 17.07
CA ILE A 14 45.03 -4.38 17.67
C ILE A 14 43.69 -4.99 17.22
N PRO A 15 42.81 -5.43 18.15
CA PRO A 15 41.47 -5.81 17.77
C PRO A 15 40.77 -4.58 17.20
N VAL A 16 40.51 -4.61 15.89
CA VAL A 16 39.58 -3.68 15.25
C VAL A 16 38.21 -4.06 15.79
N ASN A 17 37.76 -3.38 16.85
CA ASN A 17 36.35 -3.38 17.20
C ASN A 17 35.61 -2.76 16.01
N SER A 18 35.05 -3.60 15.14
CA SER A 18 33.98 -3.16 14.26
C SER A 18 32.84 -2.72 15.17
N GLN A 19 32.66 -1.41 15.34
CA GLN A 19 31.39 -0.89 15.82
C GLN A 19 30.36 -1.37 14.80
N GLU A 20 29.55 -2.35 15.19
CA GLU A 20 28.32 -2.66 14.48
C GLU A 20 27.49 -1.38 14.52
N THR A 21 27.52 -0.62 13.41
CA THR A 21 26.61 0.49 13.22
C THR A 21 25.22 -0.12 13.24
N THR A 22 24.45 0.13 14.29
CA THR A 22 23.05 -0.25 14.32
C THR A 22 22.40 0.37 13.08
N PRO A 23 21.85 -0.44 12.15
CA PRO A 23 21.29 0.09 10.93
C PRO A 23 20.21 1.12 11.29
N THR A 24 20.24 2.26 10.61
CA THR A 24 19.23 3.31 10.82
C THR A 24 17.84 2.70 10.66
N PRO A 25 16.93 2.87 11.64
CA PRO A 25 15.58 2.34 11.57
C PRO A 25 14.90 2.74 10.25
N GLN A 26 14.26 1.80 9.56
CA GLN A 26 13.42 2.14 8.42
C GLN A 26 12.20 2.93 8.90
N GLU A 27 11.69 3.85 8.10
CA GLU A 27 10.48 4.60 8.48
C GLU A 27 9.24 4.05 7.76
N ALA A 28 8.11 4.07 8.45
CA ALA A 28 6.80 3.74 7.89
C ALA A 28 5.78 4.79 8.32
N VAL A 29 4.81 5.05 7.45
CA VAL A 29 3.68 5.95 7.72
C VAL A 29 2.41 5.12 7.81
N CYS A 30 1.71 5.20 8.95
CA CYS A 30 0.42 4.55 9.18
C CYS A 30 -0.66 5.60 9.37
N ILE A 31 -1.69 5.58 8.53
CA ILE A 31 -2.73 6.61 8.50
C ILE A 31 -4.10 5.98 8.74
N ILE A 32 -4.88 6.58 9.64
CA ILE A 32 -6.33 6.40 9.71
C ILE A 32 -6.96 7.73 9.30
N GLY A 33 -7.55 7.72 8.11
CA GLY A 33 -8.28 8.84 7.55
C GLY A 33 -9.70 8.94 8.11
N SER A 34 -10.19 10.16 8.20
CA SER A 34 -11.53 10.59 8.62
C SER A 34 -12.01 10.10 9.98
N HIS A 35 -12.53 11.02 10.78
CA HIS A 35 -13.26 10.72 12.01
C HIS A 35 -14.34 9.63 11.83
N SER A 36 -15.01 9.59 10.67
CA SER A 36 -16.09 8.62 10.40
C SER A 36 -15.64 7.15 10.33
N ILE A 37 -14.35 6.89 10.04
CA ILE A 37 -13.76 5.54 10.02
C ILE A 37 -12.97 5.25 11.29
N TYR A 38 -12.62 6.29 12.05
CA TYR A 38 -11.92 6.17 13.31
C TYR A 38 -12.82 5.52 14.37
N ASN A 39 -12.58 4.24 14.63
CA ASN A 39 -13.23 3.46 15.67
C ASN A 39 -12.24 2.42 16.22
N GLU A 40 -12.62 1.75 17.31
CA GLU A 40 -11.76 0.77 18.00
C GLU A 40 -11.25 -0.33 17.06
N LYS A 41 -12.08 -0.82 16.13
CA LYS A 41 -11.67 -1.86 15.17
C LYS A 41 -10.62 -1.35 14.19
N SER A 42 -10.81 -0.14 13.64
CA SER A 42 -9.85 0.50 12.76
C SER A 42 -8.51 0.77 13.47
N LEU A 43 -8.58 1.25 14.71
CA LEU A 43 -7.39 1.49 15.54
C LEU A 43 -6.66 0.18 15.83
N LEU A 44 -7.36 -0.85 16.29
CA LEU A 44 -6.78 -2.15 16.60
C LEU A 44 -6.08 -2.77 15.38
N GLN A 45 -6.70 -2.68 14.21
CA GLN A 45 -6.13 -3.22 12.97
C GLN A 45 -4.84 -2.49 12.57
N MET A 46 -4.84 -1.16 12.63
CA MET A 46 -3.64 -0.37 12.29
C MET A 46 -2.55 -0.49 13.35
N GLU A 47 -2.88 -0.59 14.64
CA GLU A 47 -1.90 -0.85 15.69
C GLU A 47 -1.29 -2.24 15.60
N LYS A 48 -2.04 -3.25 15.15
CA LYS A 48 -1.46 -4.57 14.85
C LYS A 48 -0.40 -4.49 13.74
N ILE A 49 -0.67 -3.71 12.69
CA ILE A 49 0.29 -3.44 11.61
C ILE A 49 1.50 -2.65 12.15
N ALA A 50 1.27 -1.61 12.96
CA ALA A 50 2.34 -0.80 13.53
C ALA A 50 3.25 -1.62 14.45
N ALA A 51 2.68 -2.47 15.31
CA ALA A 51 3.43 -3.35 16.19
C ALA A 51 4.29 -4.37 15.41
N LEU A 52 3.77 -4.92 14.31
CA LEU A 52 4.55 -5.78 13.41
C LEU A 52 5.76 -5.03 12.85
N LEU A 53 5.57 -3.79 12.37
CA LEU A 53 6.65 -2.96 11.83
C LEU A 53 7.69 -2.62 12.90
N GLU A 54 7.26 -2.20 14.09
CA GLU A 54 8.15 -1.89 15.21
C GLU A 54 8.96 -3.12 15.64
N SER A 55 8.36 -4.33 15.59
CA SER A 55 9.07 -5.59 15.84
C SER A 55 10.18 -5.89 14.82
N LYS A 56 10.15 -5.22 13.66
CA LYS A 56 11.16 -5.27 12.60
C LYS A 56 12.04 -4.01 12.56
N ASN A 57 12.12 -3.29 13.68
CA ASN A 57 12.96 -2.09 13.85
C ASN A 57 12.56 -0.92 12.94
N PHE A 58 11.28 -0.80 12.59
CA PHE A 58 10.77 0.41 11.96
C PHE A 58 10.48 1.49 13.00
N LYS A 59 10.73 2.74 12.62
CA LYS A 59 10.12 3.91 13.22
C LYS A 59 8.77 4.17 12.54
N VAL A 60 7.68 3.93 13.25
CA VAL A 60 6.32 4.11 12.72
C VAL A 60 5.76 5.48 13.09
N HIS A 61 5.47 6.28 12.07
CA HIS A 61 4.74 7.54 12.21
C HIS A 61 3.24 7.28 12.10
N ARG A 62 2.51 7.51 13.19
CA ARG A 62 1.07 7.30 13.27
C ARG A 62 0.33 8.63 13.04
N PHE A 63 -0.54 8.65 12.04
CA PHE A 63 -1.39 9.79 11.70
C PHE A 63 -2.84 9.35 11.74
N TYR A 64 -3.39 9.28 12.94
CA TYR A 64 -4.78 8.87 13.14
C TYR A 64 -5.62 10.07 13.52
N ASP A 65 -6.83 10.16 12.96
CA ASP A 65 -7.79 11.20 13.29
C ASP A 65 -7.92 11.38 14.82
N PRO A 66 -7.91 12.62 15.35
CA PRO A 66 -7.84 13.90 14.62
C PRO A 66 -6.40 14.39 14.31
N ASN A 67 -5.37 13.63 14.68
CA ASN A 67 -3.95 14.00 14.54
C ASN A 67 -3.35 13.51 13.21
N ASN A 68 -4.02 13.77 12.09
CA ASN A 68 -3.65 13.26 10.78
C ASN A 68 -3.36 14.36 9.74
N GLU A 69 -2.84 15.52 10.15
CA GLU A 69 -2.60 16.64 9.24
C GLU A 69 -1.77 16.28 7.99
N TRP A 70 -2.29 16.62 6.81
CA TRP A 70 -1.65 16.30 5.52
C TRP A 70 -0.20 16.80 5.41
N GLU A 71 0.11 17.99 5.92
CA GLU A 71 1.48 18.53 5.89
C GLU A 71 2.46 17.72 6.74
N ALA A 72 2.00 17.15 7.86
CA ALA A 72 2.83 16.29 8.69
C ALA A 72 3.03 14.92 8.05
N ILE A 73 1.97 14.37 7.41
CA ILE A 73 2.05 13.12 6.64
C ILE A 73 3.09 13.23 5.53
N LYS A 74 3.06 14.31 4.73
CA LYS A 74 4.04 14.52 3.65
C LYS A 74 5.48 14.51 4.14
N LYS A 75 5.74 15.17 5.28
CA LYS A 75 7.09 15.23 5.88
C LYS A 75 7.58 13.85 6.32
N ALA A 76 6.71 13.07 6.97
CA ALA A 76 7.05 11.72 7.40
C ALA A 76 7.20 10.74 6.23
N ALA A 77 6.37 10.90 5.20
CA ALA A 77 6.39 10.05 4.01
C ALA A 77 7.69 10.16 3.20
N LEU A 78 8.38 11.31 3.29
CA LEU A 78 9.59 11.59 2.51
C LEU A 78 10.64 10.47 2.60
N ASN A 79 10.86 9.88 3.77
CA ASN A 79 11.85 8.81 3.96
C ASN A 79 11.21 7.46 4.33
N ALA A 80 9.89 7.34 4.16
CA ALA A 80 9.19 6.10 4.49
C ALA A 80 9.40 5.05 3.39
N ALA A 81 9.68 3.82 3.80
CA ALA A 81 9.69 2.66 2.90
C ALA A 81 8.28 2.09 2.67
N LEU A 82 7.35 2.42 3.56
CA LEU A 82 5.97 1.96 3.54
C LEU A 82 5.02 3.12 3.81
N PHE A 83 4.00 3.25 2.98
CA PHE A 83 2.90 4.19 3.16
C PHE A 83 1.60 3.41 3.28
N ILE A 84 1.04 3.35 4.49
CA ILE A 84 -0.09 2.49 4.83
C ILE A 84 -1.30 3.37 5.17
N TYR A 85 -2.36 3.24 4.39
CA TYR A 85 -3.56 4.05 4.52
C TYR A 85 -4.80 3.18 4.78
N ARG A 86 -5.56 3.59 5.79
CA ARG A 86 -6.92 3.13 6.05
C ARG A 86 -7.85 4.32 6.03
N GLY A 87 -8.94 4.25 5.26
CA GLY A 87 -9.89 5.36 5.20
C GLY A 87 -10.80 5.27 3.99
N HIS A 88 -11.44 6.39 3.63
CA HIS A 88 -12.30 6.46 2.46
C HIS A 88 -11.47 6.64 1.19
N GLY A 89 -11.83 5.91 0.14
CA GLY A 89 -11.43 6.24 -1.23
C GLY A 89 -12.47 7.15 -1.87
N THR A 90 -12.04 8.02 -2.78
CA THR A 90 -12.90 9.07 -3.36
C THR A 90 -12.74 9.10 -4.87
N HIS A 91 -13.78 9.56 -5.57
CA HIS A 91 -13.80 9.73 -7.02
C HIS A 91 -13.02 10.97 -7.52
N LEU A 92 -11.97 11.37 -6.79
CA LEU A 92 -11.11 12.50 -7.11
C LEU A 92 -9.76 12.02 -7.67
N GLY A 93 -9.77 10.99 -8.53
CA GLY A 93 -8.60 10.48 -9.24
C GLY A 93 -8.09 11.43 -10.33
N ILE A 94 -6.87 11.18 -10.82
CA ILE A 94 -6.20 12.02 -11.82
C ILE A 94 -6.97 12.02 -13.15
N ASP A 95 -7.48 10.86 -13.56
CA ASP A 95 -8.24 10.69 -14.80
C ASP A 95 -9.76 10.69 -14.56
N GLY A 96 -10.19 11.22 -13.40
CA GLY A 96 -11.51 10.93 -12.84
C GLY A 96 -11.56 9.56 -12.17
N GLY A 97 -12.74 9.16 -11.68
CA GLY A 97 -12.90 7.91 -10.94
C GLY A 97 -12.11 7.88 -9.63
N PHE A 98 -11.86 6.68 -9.08
CA PHE A 98 -11.13 6.52 -7.81
C PHE A 98 -9.68 7.00 -7.91
N GLY A 99 -9.16 7.59 -6.83
CA GLY A 99 -7.76 8.03 -6.75
C GLY A 99 -7.48 9.10 -5.69
N GLY A 100 -8.51 9.70 -5.09
CA GLY A 100 -8.33 10.55 -3.92
C GLY A 100 -8.59 9.80 -2.61
N ILE A 101 -8.09 10.35 -1.51
CA ILE A 101 -8.27 9.85 -0.14
C ILE A 101 -8.96 10.90 0.75
N VAL A 102 -9.45 10.47 1.92
CA VAL A 102 -9.98 11.38 2.94
C VAL A 102 -9.14 11.27 4.20
N ILE A 103 -8.48 12.37 4.56
CA ILE A 103 -7.71 12.50 5.80
C ILE A 103 -8.58 13.23 6.83
N ASP A 104 -8.34 14.51 7.09
CA ASP A 104 -9.27 15.45 7.71
C ASP A 104 -10.24 16.03 6.66
N LYS A 105 -9.79 16.07 5.40
CA LYS A 105 -10.48 16.58 4.22
C LYS A 105 -10.20 15.70 3.01
N PHE A 106 -10.89 16.00 1.91
CA PHE A 106 -10.62 15.39 0.62
C PHE A 106 -9.25 15.78 0.09
N ILE A 107 -8.43 14.78 -0.25
CA ILE A 107 -7.14 14.94 -0.91
C ILE A 107 -7.24 14.23 -2.26
N SER A 108 -7.35 14.99 -3.34
CA SER A 108 -7.42 14.47 -4.71
C SER A 108 -6.12 13.76 -5.13
N GLY A 109 -6.20 12.84 -6.09
CA GLY A 109 -5.05 12.20 -6.71
C GLY A 109 -4.06 13.20 -7.31
N GLU A 110 -4.54 14.28 -7.93
CA GLU A 110 -3.64 15.36 -8.39
C GLU A 110 -2.81 15.95 -7.26
N LYS A 111 -3.46 16.34 -6.16
CA LYS A 111 -2.80 16.87 -4.96
C LYS A 111 -1.78 15.88 -4.38
N ILE A 112 -2.10 14.58 -4.34
CA ILE A 112 -1.15 13.54 -3.94
C ILE A 112 0.08 13.55 -4.87
N SER A 113 -0.12 13.43 -6.18
CA SER A 113 0.98 13.35 -7.16
C SER A 113 1.90 14.58 -7.22
N LYS A 114 1.36 15.75 -6.86
CA LYS A 114 2.06 17.04 -6.89
C LYS A 114 2.77 17.36 -5.57
N GLU A 115 2.15 17.04 -4.43
CA GLU A 115 2.66 17.49 -3.12
C GLU A 115 3.36 16.40 -2.33
N LEU A 116 3.01 15.12 -2.51
CA LEU A 116 3.71 14.03 -1.88
C LEU A 116 5.05 13.82 -2.61
N THR A 117 6.07 13.38 -1.88
CA THR A 117 7.40 13.08 -2.45
C THR A 117 8.01 11.96 -1.65
N PHE A 118 8.68 11.03 -2.33
CA PHE A 118 9.42 9.94 -1.71
C PHE A 118 10.90 10.03 -2.12
N ASN A 119 11.80 10.01 -1.13
CA ASN A 119 13.24 9.83 -1.34
C ASN A 119 13.62 8.36 -1.53
N LEU A 120 12.75 7.46 -1.03
CA LEU A 120 12.81 6.03 -1.26
C LEU A 120 11.80 5.64 -2.34
N ASN A 121 11.62 4.35 -2.51
CA ASN A 121 10.78 3.74 -3.53
C ASN A 121 9.64 2.94 -2.86
N PRO A 122 8.76 3.56 -2.07
CA PRO A 122 7.93 2.84 -1.12
C PRO A 122 6.93 1.90 -1.79
N LEU A 123 6.49 0.91 -1.00
CA LEU A 123 5.25 0.20 -1.27
C LEU A 123 4.09 0.95 -0.60
N VAL A 124 3.02 1.23 -1.36
CA VAL A 124 1.77 1.78 -0.83
C VAL A 124 0.80 0.66 -0.51
N ILE A 125 0.22 0.69 0.69
CA ILE A 125 -0.72 -0.32 1.17
C ILE A 125 -2.03 0.33 1.57
N PHE A 126 -3.13 -0.06 0.95
CA PHE A 126 -4.47 0.34 1.35
C PHE A 126 -5.14 -0.77 2.17
N VAL A 127 -5.70 -0.39 3.32
CA VAL A 127 -6.36 -1.29 4.27
C VAL A 127 -7.81 -0.85 4.46
N SER A 128 -8.75 -1.56 3.83
CA SER A 128 -10.19 -1.25 3.82
C SER A 128 -10.51 0.16 3.30
N ALA A 129 -10.13 0.43 2.06
CA ALA A 129 -10.46 1.66 1.35
C ALA A 129 -11.27 1.35 0.08
N CYS A 130 -12.42 2.00 -0.07
CA CYS A 130 -13.28 1.83 -1.25
C CYS A 130 -12.52 2.13 -2.54
N GLY A 131 -12.71 1.30 -3.56
CA GLY A 131 -12.03 1.43 -4.85
C GLY A 131 -10.57 0.97 -4.86
N GLY A 132 -9.90 0.95 -3.71
CA GLY A 132 -8.47 0.59 -3.62
C GLY A 132 -8.17 -0.83 -4.12
N ALA A 133 -9.00 -1.80 -3.73
CA ALA A 133 -8.90 -3.18 -4.22
C ALA A 133 -9.87 -3.51 -5.38
N GLY A 134 -10.59 -2.50 -5.88
CA GLY A 134 -11.66 -2.64 -6.86
C GLY A 134 -13.03 -2.27 -6.29
N SER A 135 -13.56 -3.07 -5.37
CA SER A 135 -14.92 -2.86 -4.85
C SER A 135 -15.04 -1.71 -3.84
N SER A 136 -16.26 -1.20 -3.75
CA SER A 136 -16.74 -0.16 -2.85
C SER A 136 -17.94 -0.66 -2.05
N ALA A 137 -18.15 -0.08 -0.86
CA ALA A 137 -19.35 -0.34 -0.06
C ALA A 137 -20.64 0.08 -0.78
N GLY A 138 -20.55 1.05 -1.70
CA GLY A 138 -21.66 1.57 -2.49
C GLY A 138 -21.92 0.85 -3.82
N ASP A 139 -21.21 -0.24 -4.12
CA ASP A 139 -21.50 -1.01 -5.34
C ASP A 139 -22.81 -1.80 -5.18
N ASP A 140 -23.82 -1.45 -5.98
CA ASP A 140 -25.15 -2.06 -5.96
C ASP A 140 -25.24 -3.39 -6.71
N HIS A 141 -24.24 -3.69 -7.54
CA HIS A 141 -24.13 -4.91 -8.35
C HIS A 141 -22.67 -5.35 -8.43
N ASP A 142 -22.43 -6.51 -9.04
CA ASP A 142 -21.07 -6.90 -9.42
C ASP A 142 -20.55 -5.94 -10.50
N ILE A 143 -19.46 -5.23 -10.17
CA ILE A 143 -18.85 -4.23 -11.05
C ILE A 143 -18.10 -4.85 -12.23
N GLY A 144 -17.77 -6.14 -12.16
CA GLY A 144 -16.94 -6.81 -13.14
C GLY A 144 -15.44 -6.49 -13.01
N VAL A 145 -14.61 -7.37 -13.59
CA VAL A 145 -13.15 -7.32 -13.42
C VAL A 145 -12.51 -6.09 -14.07
N ASP A 146 -13.06 -5.60 -15.19
CA ASP A 146 -12.49 -4.45 -15.90
C ASP A 146 -12.67 -3.14 -15.14
N GLU A 147 -13.85 -2.92 -14.54
CA GLU A 147 -14.07 -1.79 -13.64
C GLU A 147 -13.21 -1.93 -12.39
N ALA A 148 -13.10 -3.14 -11.82
CA ALA A 148 -12.23 -3.37 -10.67
C ALA A 148 -10.76 -3.01 -10.96
N LYS A 149 -10.22 -3.44 -12.11
CA LYS A 149 -8.87 -3.06 -12.57
C LYS A 149 -8.72 -1.55 -12.74
N THR A 150 -9.72 -0.90 -13.36
CA THR A 150 -9.73 0.56 -13.57
C THR A 150 -9.65 1.31 -12.24
N ARG A 151 -10.42 0.88 -11.23
CA ARG A 151 -10.42 1.49 -9.90
C ARG A 151 -9.12 1.26 -9.12
N VAL A 152 -8.52 0.07 -9.23
CA VAL A 152 -7.20 -0.24 -8.65
C VAL A 152 -6.13 0.64 -9.28
N LEU A 153 -6.09 0.73 -10.61
CA LEU A 153 -5.14 1.57 -11.33
C LEU A 153 -5.31 3.05 -10.92
N GLY A 154 -6.53 3.58 -10.96
CA GLY A 154 -6.83 4.96 -10.55
C GLY A 154 -6.45 5.25 -9.08
N SER A 155 -6.66 4.28 -8.19
CA SER A 155 -6.29 4.38 -6.76
C SER A 155 -4.76 4.39 -6.55
N ALA A 156 -4.03 3.59 -7.32
CA ALA A 156 -2.58 3.46 -7.20
C ALA A 156 -1.82 4.61 -7.88
N LEU A 157 -2.31 5.04 -9.05
CA LEU A 157 -1.60 5.94 -9.97
C LEU A 157 -1.02 7.20 -9.30
N PRO A 158 -1.75 7.96 -8.45
CA PRO A 158 -1.20 9.15 -7.79
C PRO A 158 0.09 8.89 -7.02
N PHE A 159 0.20 7.73 -6.38
CA PHE A 159 1.37 7.34 -5.60
C PHE A 159 2.51 6.84 -6.48
N LEU A 160 2.19 6.14 -7.56
CA LEU A 160 3.19 5.67 -8.53
C LEU A 160 3.86 6.85 -9.24
N LEU A 161 3.09 7.86 -9.63
CA LEU A 161 3.62 9.12 -10.17
C LEU A 161 4.46 9.93 -9.15
N THR A 162 4.35 9.58 -7.87
CA THR A 162 5.16 10.14 -6.78
C THR A 162 6.46 9.35 -6.54
N GLY A 163 6.61 8.18 -7.15
CA GLY A 163 7.81 7.33 -7.03
C GLY A 163 7.61 6.03 -6.25
N ALA A 164 6.40 5.68 -5.85
CA ALA A 164 6.13 4.36 -5.29
C ALA A 164 6.43 3.26 -6.33
N GLN A 165 7.04 2.15 -5.91
CA GLN A 165 7.38 1.02 -6.80
C GLN A 165 6.31 -0.08 -6.82
N GLY A 166 5.30 0.03 -5.96
CA GLY A 166 4.19 -0.87 -5.96
C GLY A 166 3.03 -0.36 -5.12
N TYR A 167 1.92 -1.02 -5.30
CA TYR A 167 0.67 -0.79 -4.61
C TYR A 167 0.06 -2.13 -4.25
N TYR A 168 -0.47 -2.24 -3.04
CA TYR A 168 -1.26 -3.37 -2.59
C TYR A 168 -2.50 -2.84 -1.87
N ALA A 169 -3.65 -3.47 -2.09
CA ALA A 169 -4.88 -3.12 -1.41
C ALA A 169 -5.60 -4.37 -0.92
N ASN A 170 -6.11 -4.30 0.30
CA ASN A 170 -6.92 -5.33 0.89
C ASN A 170 -8.09 -4.74 1.66
N ASN A 171 -9.30 -5.15 1.31
CA ASN A 171 -10.55 -4.66 1.89
C ASN A 171 -11.17 -5.58 2.95
N TYR A 172 -10.52 -6.69 3.31
CA TYR A 172 -11.07 -7.64 4.27
C TYR A 172 -10.05 -8.13 5.31
N GLY A 173 -10.58 -8.59 6.46
CA GLY A 173 -9.88 -9.42 7.43
C GLY A 173 -8.47 -8.94 7.82
N ASP A 174 -7.57 -9.90 8.00
CA ASP A 174 -6.17 -9.68 8.37
C ASP A 174 -5.21 -9.74 7.16
N GLY A 175 -5.74 -9.71 5.93
CA GLY A 175 -4.94 -9.98 4.73
C GLY A 175 -3.79 -8.98 4.51
N ALA A 176 -3.97 -7.71 4.85
CA ALA A 176 -2.89 -6.71 4.83
C ALA A 176 -1.75 -7.03 5.84
N HIS A 177 -2.09 -7.57 7.01
CA HIS A 177 -1.08 -7.99 7.99
C HIS A 177 -0.31 -9.23 7.51
N ILE A 178 -1.01 -10.23 6.95
CA ILE A 178 -0.40 -11.45 6.38
C ILE A 178 0.51 -11.10 5.21
N PHE A 179 0.05 -10.21 4.33
CA PHE A 179 0.85 -9.66 3.24
C PHE A 179 2.12 -9.01 3.79
N LEU A 180 1.97 -8.09 4.75
CA LEU A 180 3.08 -7.28 5.25
C LEU A 180 4.12 -8.11 6.00
N GLN A 181 3.69 -9.10 6.78
CA GLN A 181 4.61 -10.02 7.45
C GLN A 181 5.53 -10.72 6.43
N GLN A 182 4.95 -11.22 5.35
CA GLN A 182 5.68 -11.92 4.29
C GLN A 182 6.56 -10.98 3.46
N TRP A 183 6.08 -9.76 3.22
CA TRP A 183 6.84 -8.71 2.56
C TRP A 183 8.14 -8.40 3.31
N LEU A 184 8.04 -8.23 4.64
CA LEU A 184 9.18 -7.99 5.53
C LEU A 184 10.12 -9.21 5.66
N GLU A 185 9.65 -10.40 5.25
CA GLU A 185 10.45 -11.63 5.10
C GLU A 185 11.08 -11.76 3.70
N GLN A 186 11.10 -10.69 2.90
CA GLN A 186 11.69 -10.63 1.55
C GLN A 186 11.01 -11.50 0.49
N LYS A 187 9.77 -11.94 0.73
CA LYS A 187 8.98 -12.54 -0.36
C LYS A 187 8.61 -11.45 -1.38
N ASN A 188 8.52 -11.85 -2.64
CA ASN A 188 8.16 -10.93 -3.71
C ASN A 188 6.66 -10.54 -3.67
N LEU A 189 6.32 -9.46 -4.36
CA LEU A 189 4.99 -8.83 -4.35
C LEU A 189 3.89 -9.82 -4.73
N GLU A 190 4.09 -10.60 -5.79
CA GLU A 190 3.11 -11.60 -6.26
C GLU A 190 2.88 -12.69 -5.21
N THR A 191 3.95 -13.21 -4.60
CA THR A 191 3.86 -14.24 -3.56
C THR A 191 3.12 -13.70 -2.33
N CYS A 192 3.43 -12.48 -1.89
CA CYS A 192 2.75 -11.85 -0.77
C CYS A 192 1.26 -11.64 -1.06
N TYR A 193 0.92 -11.19 -2.26
CA TYR A 193 -0.46 -11.06 -2.72
C TYR A 193 -1.18 -12.43 -2.71
N ALA A 194 -0.59 -13.45 -3.33
CA ALA A 194 -1.19 -14.77 -3.44
C ALA A 194 -1.48 -15.38 -2.05
N ASN A 195 -0.53 -15.24 -1.11
CA ASN A 195 -0.68 -15.78 0.24
C ASN A 195 -1.56 -14.93 1.15
N SER A 196 -1.92 -13.71 0.75
CA SER A 196 -2.87 -12.86 1.50
C SER A 196 -4.34 -13.20 1.21
N MET A 197 -4.58 -14.04 0.19
CA MET A 197 -5.91 -14.51 -0.19
C MET A 197 -6.44 -15.59 0.75
N TYR A 198 -7.74 -15.58 0.99
CA TYR A 198 -8.43 -16.72 1.59
C TYR A 198 -8.69 -17.81 0.54
N SER A 199 -8.96 -19.03 0.99
CA SER A 199 -9.18 -20.20 0.11
C SER A 199 -10.36 -20.07 -0.84
N TRP A 200 -11.31 -19.19 -0.54
CA TRP A 200 -12.48 -18.91 -1.39
C TRP A 200 -12.28 -17.71 -2.34
N CYS A 201 -11.09 -17.09 -2.35
CA CYS A 201 -10.78 -16.04 -3.32
C CYS A 201 -10.36 -16.67 -4.66
N THR A 202 -10.68 -15.99 -5.75
CA THR A 202 -10.26 -16.36 -7.10
C THR A 202 -9.53 -15.20 -7.75
N VAL A 203 -8.37 -15.45 -8.34
CA VAL A 203 -7.67 -14.45 -9.16
C VAL A 203 -8.46 -14.25 -10.45
N GLN A 204 -8.94 -13.03 -10.66
CA GLN A 204 -9.77 -12.67 -11.82
C GLN A 204 -8.95 -12.00 -12.92
N ALA A 205 -7.88 -11.31 -12.55
CA ALA A 205 -6.91 -10.73 -13.47
C ALA A 205 -5.50 -10.90 -12.91
N HIS A 206 -4.55 -11.15 -13.81
CA HIS A 206 -3.12 -11.09 -13.54
C HIS A 206 -2.39 -10.86 -14.87
N GLU A 207 -2.20 -9.59 -15.22
CA GLU A 207 -1.77 -9.20 -16.58
C GLU A 207 -0.89 -7.95 -16.56
N PRO A 208 -0.08 -7.73 -17.61
CA PRO A 208 0.66 -6.47 -17.79
C PRO A 208 -0.29 -5.27 -17.81
N VAL A 209 0.19 -4.12 -17.34
CA VAL A 209 -0.58 -2.88 -17.40
C VAL A 209 -0.19 -2.07 -18.63
N GLU A 210 -1.19 -1.64 -19.40
CA GLU A 210 -1.03 -0.76 -20.55
C GLU A 210 -1.28 0.70 -20.14
N ASP A 211 -0.29 1.32 -19.49
CA ASP A 211 -0.30 2.74 -19.15
C ASP A 211 1.13 3.29 -19.25
N GLU A 212 1.35 4.24 -20.18
CA GLU A 212 2.68 4.78 -20.47
C GLU A 212 3.31 5.57 -19.31
N ARG A 213 2.51 5.94 -18.31
CA ARG A 213 2.95 6.73 -17.16
C ARG A 213 3.58 5.87 -16.07
N ILE A 214 3.44 4.54 -16.14
CA ILE A 214 4.01 3.60 -15.18
C ILE A 214 5.01 2.65 -15.86
N ALA A 215 5.83 1.97 -15.07
CA ALA A 215 6.86 1.10 -15.62
C ALA A 215 6.26 -0.11 -16.34
N SER A 216 6.77 -0.43 -17.53
CA SER A 216 6.31 -1.56 -18.36
C SER A 216 6.48 -2.94 -17.71
N SER A 217 7.26 -3.04 -16.64
CA SER A 217 7.39 -4.26 -15.83
C SER A 217 6.22 -4.48 -14.87
N PHE A 218 5.30 -3.52 -14.75
CA PHE A 218 4.20 -3.61 -13.81
C PHE A 218 3.10 -4.53 -14.33
N LYS A 219 2.56 -5.32 -13.42
CA LYS A 219 1.33 -6.07 -13.62
C LYS A 219 0.27 -5.58 -12.66
N ILE A 220 -0.98 -5.77 -13.06
CA ILE A 220 -2.15 -5.65 -12.19
C ILE A 220 -2.66 -7.05 -11.88
N ALA A 221 -2.94 -7.32 -10.61
CA ALA A 221 -3.72 -8.49 -10.23
C ALA A 221 -4.89 -8.09 -9.35
N VAL A 222 -6.04 -8.71 -9.59
CA VAL A 222 -7.27 -8.46 -8.84
C VAL A 222 -7.91 -9.79 -8.51
N SER A 223 -8.25 -10.00 -7.23
CA SER A 223 -8.99 -11.16 -6.76
C SER A 223 -10.39 -10.81 -6.34
N SER A 224 -11.32 -11.68 -6.70
CA SER A 224 -12.69 -11.64 -6.17
C SER A 224 -12.90 -12.68 -5.07
N SER A 225 -13.92 -12.43 -4.26
CA SER A 225 -14.53 -13.40 -3.35
C SER A 225 -16.04 -13.43 -3.59
N PRO A 226 -16.71 -14.58 -3.43
CA PRO A 226 -18.16 -14.62 -3.40
C PRO A 226 -18.68 -13.67 -2.31
N ASP A 227 -19.64 -12.83 -2.65
CA ASP A 227 -20.26 -11.90 -1.71
C ASP A 227 -21.71 -12.30 -1.42
N ASN A 228 -22.46 -12.67 -2.45
CA ASN A 228 -23.88 -13.05 -2.38
C ASN A 228 -24.75 -12.01 -1.65
N ALA A 229 -24.32 -10.74 -1.60
CA ALA A 229 -25.07 -9.71 -0.91
C ALA A 229 -26.32 -9.36 -1.73
N VAL A 230 -27.47 -9.38 -1.05
CA VAL A 230 -28.74 -8.95 -1.64
C VAL A 230 -28.99 -7.49 -1.26
N ARG A 231 -29.03 -6.62 -2.26
CA ARG A 231 -29.40 -5.20 -2.11
C ARG A 231 -30.82 -5.00 -2.63
N THR A 232 -31.54 -4.08 -1.99
CA THR A 232 -32.88 -3.67 -2.42
C THR A 232 -32.75 -2.25 -2.97
N LEU A 233 -32.86 -2.10 -4.28
CA LEU A 233 -32.84 -0.81 -4.96
C LEU A 233 -34.27 -0.29 -5.09
N THR A 234 -34.55 0.87 -4.51
CA THR A 234 -35.82 1.57 -4.70
C THR A 234 -35.61 2.78 -5.61
N THR A 235 -36.15 2.73 -6.82
CA THR A 235 -36.13 3.83 -7.78
C THR A 235 -37.45 4.57 -7.72
N THR A 236 -37.43 5.88 -7.53
CA THR A 236 -38.64 6.71 -7.58
C THR A 236 -38.60 7.62 -8.79
N THR A 237 -39.54 7.42 -9.71
CA THR A 237 -39.69 8.24 -10.93
C THR A 237 -41.10 8.80 -10.94
N ASN A 238 -41.23 10.13 -11.03
CA ASN A 238 -42.52 10.83 -11.03
C ASN A 238 -43.45 10.47 -9.84
N GLY A 239 -42.87 10.25 -8.65
CA GLY A 239 -43.63 9.91 -7.43
C GLY A 239 -44.06 8.45 -7.32
N ILE A 240 -43.73 7.60 -8.29
CA ILE A 240 -43.95 6.15 -8.23
C ILE A 240 -42.62 5.48 -7.89
N SER A 241 -42.61 4.73 -6.79
CA SER A 241 -41.46 3.93 -6.37
C SER A 241 -41.57 2.50 -6.90
N SER A 242 -40.50 2.00 -7.51
CA SER A 242 -40.29 0.60 -7.87
C SER A 242 -39.14 0.03 -7.05
N THR A 243 -39.28 -1.21 -6.60
CA THR A 243 -38.26 -1.89 -5.79
C THR A 243 -37.78 -3.15 -6.50
N GLN A 244 -36.46 -3.28 -6.66
CA GLN A 244 -35.81 -4.45 -7.23
C GLN A 244 -34.79 -5.03 -6.24
N LYS A 245 -34.73 -6.36 -6.15
CA LYS A 245 -33.63 -7.05 -5.48
C LYS A 245 -32.51 -7.29 -6.48
N ILE A 246 -31.30 -6.86 -6.13
CA ILE A 246 -30.08 -7.06 -6.90
C ILE A 246 -29.15 -7.93 -6.05
N VAL A 247 -28.56 -8.95 -6.67
CA VAL A 247 -27.57 -9.81 -6.04
C VAL A 247 -26.20 -9.39 -6.56
N ARG A 248 -25.29 -9.07 -5.64
CA ARG A 248 -23.87 -8.89 -5.96
C ARG A 248 -23.18 -10.23 -5.81
N GLU A 249 -22.84 -10.86 -6.93
CA GLU A 249 -22.25 -12.19 -6.96
C GLU A 249 -20.82 -12.17 -6.38
N PHE A 250 -20.03 -11.20 -6.82
CA PHE A 250 -18.62 -11.07 -6.44
C PHE A 250 -18.28 -9.70 -5.84
N SER A 251 -17.26 -9.70 -5.00
CA SER A 251 -16.59 -8.49 -4.52
C SER A 251 -15.09 -8.60 -4.78
N TYR A 252 -14.49 -7.54 -5.30
CA TYR A 252 -13.05 -7.42 -5.58
C TYR A 252 -12.38 -6.73 -4.41
N SER A 253 -11.70 -7.54 -3.59
CA SER A 253 -11.25 -7.10 -2.26
C SER A 253 -9.77 -7.28 -2.00
N ILE A 254 -9.02 -7.84 -2.96
CA ILE A 254 -7.55 -7.83 -2.92
C ILE A 254 -7.03 -7.48 -4.30
N ALA A 255 -6.08 -6.56 -4.34
CA ALA A 255 -5.34 -6.27 -5.56
C ALA A 255 -3.88 -5.94 -5.27
N TYR A 256 -3.04 -6.11 -6.28
CA TYR A 256 -1.74 -5.44 -6.33
C TYR A 256 -1.52 -4.81 -7.71
N LEU A 257 -0.67 -3.79 -7.74
CA LEU A 257 -0.16 -3.20 -8.96
C LEU A 257 1.33 -2.86 -8.78
N GLY A 258 2.21 -3.46 -9.58
CA GLY A 258 3.66 -3.33 -9.41
C GLY A 258 4.44 -4.40 -10.17
N ASN A 259 5.77 -4.37 -10.06
CA ASN A 259 6.59 -5.49 -10.55
C ASN A 259 6.32 -6.74 -9.68
N PRO A 260 5.90 -7.88 -10.25
CA PRO A 260 5.63 -9.12 -9.49
C PRO A 260 6.82 -9.59 -8.63
N GLU A 261 8.04 -9.34 -9.12
CA GLU A 261 9.30 -9.69 -8.47
C GLU A 261 9.80 -8.62 -7.49
N LEU A 262 9.03 -7.55 -7.25
CA LEU A 262 9.41 -6.50 -6.30
C LEU A 262 9.56 -7.10 -4.90
N THR A 263 10.66 -6.80 -4.21
CA THR A 263 10.91 -7.20 -2.82
C THR A 263 11.05 -5.99 -1.90
N PHE A 264 10.99 -6.21 -0.59
CA PHE A 264 11.15 -5.14 0.40
C PHE A 264 12.48 -4.39 0.25
N ASP A 265 13.61 -5.07 0.07
CA ASP A 265 14.92 -4.41 -0.08
C ASP A 265 14.98 -3.44 -1.27
N GLN A 266 14.22 -3.70 -2.34
CA GLN A 266 14.18 -2.80 -3.48
C GLN A 266 13.45 -1.48 -3.15
N THR A 267 12.51 -1.49 -2.21
CA THR A 267 11.81 -0.26 -1.74
C THR A 267 12.71 0.66 -0.93
N LEU A 268 13.78 0.11 -0.34
CA LEU A 268 14.77 0.86 0.44
C LEU A 268 15.80 1.59 -0.41
N LYS A 269 15.81 1.36 -1.72
CA LYS A 269 16.70 2.07 -2.64
C LYS A 269 16.25 3.51 -2.77
N LYS A 270 17.20 4.44 -2.81
CA LYS A 270 16.90 5.84 -3.11
C LYS A 270 16.21 5.93 -4.47
N ALA A 271 15.19 6.77 -4.55
CA ALA A 271 14.55 7.10 -5.81
C ALA A 271 15.61 7.69 -6.74
N ASN A 272 15.73 7.12 -7.95
CA ASN A 272 16.44 7.79 -9.03
C ASN A 272 15.55 8.98 -9.42
N LEU A 273 15.78 10.13 -8.80
CA LEU A 273 15.08 11.37 -9.15
C LEU A 273 15.50 11.75 -10.58
N VAL A 274 14.77 11.24 -11.57
CA VAL A 274 14.77 11.83 -12.90
C VAL A 274 14.05 13.17 -12.72
N ALA A 275 14.74 14.27 -13.03
CA ALA A 275 14.19 15.61 -12.89
C ALA A 275 12.82 15.68 -13.57
N LYS A 276 11.77 16.01 -12.79
CA LYS A 276 10.45 16.31 -13.35
C LYS A 276 10.62 17.52 -14.27
N HIS A 277 10.42 17.34 -15.57
CA HIS A 277 10.38 18.42 -16.57
C HIS A 277 9.02 19.12 -16.53
#